data_AF-A0A162ID92-F1
#
_entry.id   AF-A0A162ID92-F1
#
_cell.length_a   1.000
_cell.length_b   1.000
_cell.length_c   1.000
_cell.angle_alpha   90.00
_cell.angle_beta   90.00
_cell.angle_gamma   90.00
#
_symmetry.space_group_name_H-M   'P 1'
#
loop_
_entity.id
_entity.type
_entity.pdbx_description
1 polymer ?
#
loop_
_entity_poly.entity_id
_entity_poly.type
_entity_poly.pdbx_seq_one_letter_code
_entity_poly.pdbx_strand_id
1 'polypeptide(L)'
;MTAHAAVVDMRAAADFGVCTPTMDFQLGRPGRKADEGTFLPTDPLVAKGQQDALNPNIITNRICDQLTNVCNANQAAKDLCAQAQAQVQSLATKDASTAAAFNSQLGF
;
A
#
# COMPACT_ATOMS: atom_id res chain seq x y z
N MET A 1 25.25 17.32 15.37
CA MET A 1 24.64 18.48 14.67
C MET A 1 24.74 18.16 13.19
N THR A 2 23.72 18.09 12.34
CA THR A 2 22.29 18.40 12.39
C THR A 2 21.79 17.99 10.99
N ALA A 3 20.90 17.01 10.87
CA ALA A 3 20.21 16.71 9.60
C ALA A 3 18.74 16.26 9.81
N HIS A 4 18.22 16.37 11.04
CA HIS A 4 16.82 16.05 11.36
C HIS A 4 15.90 17.28 11.38
N ALA A 5 16.38 18.45 10.96
CA ALA A 5 15.61 19.71 10.98
C ALA A 5 15.03 20.13 9.62
N ALA A 6 15.08 19.25 8.59
CA ALA A 6 14.40 19.50 7.32
C ALA A 6 13.95 18.23 6.58
N VAL A 7 13.94 17.07 7.26
CA VAL A 7 13.04 15.99 6.82
C VAL A 7 11.65 16.43 7.26
N VAL A 8 10.94 17.12 6.36
CA VAL A 8 9.48 17.11 6.40
C VAL A 8 9.12 15.64 6.61
N ASP A 9 8.50 15.32 7.74
CA ASP A 9 7.94 13.99 7.92
C ASP A 9 6.98 13.78 6.74
N MET A 10 7.40 12.98 5.77
CA MET A 10 6.65 12.79 4.53
C MET A 10 5.27 12.22 4.84
N ARG A 11 5.10 11.55 5.99
CA ARG A 11 3.79 11.12 6.50
C ARG A 11 2.92 12.30 6.89
N ALA A 12 3.48 13.30 7.57
CA ALA A 12 2.75 14.51 7.95
C ALA A 12 2.40 15.40 6.75
N ALA A 13 3.16 15.34 5.66
CA ALA A 13 2.89 16.07 4.42
C ALA A 13 2.07 15.29 3.39
N ALA A 14 1.87 13.99 3.59
CA ALA A 14 1.13 13.15 2.66
C ALA A 14 -0.37 13.47 2.73
N ASP A 15 -0.94 13.77 1.57
CA ASP A 15 -2.38 13.84 1.36
C ASP A 15 -2.75 12.81 0.28
N PHE A 16 -3.42 11.74 0.70
CA PHE A 16 -3.87 10.66 -0.18
C PHE A 16 -5.17 10.99 -0.94
N GLY A 17 -5.68 12.21 -0.76
CA GLY A 17 -6.89 12.72 -1.38
C GLY A 17 -8.11 11.94 -0.93
N VAL A 18 -8.89 11.42 -1.88
CA VAL A 18 -10.16 10.73 -1.58
C VAL A 18 -10.00 9.26 -1.21
N CYS A 19 -8.78 8.71 -1.27
CA CYS A 19 -8.52 7.30 -1.05
C CYS A 19 -7.96 7.01 0.35
N THR A 20 -8.22 5.79 0.84
CA THR A 20 -7.53 5.16 1.97
C THR A 20 -6.60 4.06 1.44
N PRO A 21 -5.36 4.37 1.01
CA PRO A 21 -4.53 3.47 0.20
C PRO A 21 -3.89 2.32 0.99
N THR A 22 -4.69 1.51 1.67
CA THR A 22 -4.25 0.37 2.48
C THR A 22 -4.44 -0.96 1.74
N MET A 23 -3.66 -1.94 2.18
CA MET A 23 -3.66 -3.32 1.70
C MET A 23 -4.14 -4.26 2.80
N ASP A 24 -4.91 -5.27 2.40
CA ASP A 24 -5.38 -6.36 3.26
C ASP A 24 -4.82 -7.70 2.80
N PHE A 25 -4.61 -8.61 3.75
CA PHE A 25 -4.22 -9.99 3.53
C PHE A 25 -5.23 -10.93 4.19
N GLN A 26 -5.77 -11.86 3.41
CA GLN A 26 -6.69 -12.87 3.92
C GLN A 26 -6.35 -14.24 3.36
N LEU A 27 -6.53 -15.26 4.21
CA LEU A 27 -6.54 -16.66 3.79
C LEU A 27 -7.94 -17.01 3.28
N GLY A 28 -8.03 -17.85 2.25
CA GLY A 28 -9.30 -18.49 1.87
C GLY A 28 -10.36 -17.55 1.32
N ARG A 29 -9.96 -16.51 0.56
CA ARG A 29 -10.92 -15.69 -0.19
C ARG A 29 -11.77 -16.55 -1.14
N PRO A 30 -13.00 -16.12 -1.51
CA PRO A 30 -13.86 -16.89 -2.39
C PRO A 30 -13.16 -17.33 -3.68
N GLY A 31 -13.16 -18.64 -3.96
CA GLY A 31 -12.47 -19.22 -5.12
C GLY A 31 -11.00 -19.61 -4.89
N ARG A 32 -10.47 -19.43 -3.67
CA ARG A 32 -9.11 -19.83 -3.24
C ARG A 32 -9.15 -20.97 -2.23
N LYS A 33 -8.02 -21.63 -2.00
CA LYS A 33 -7.91 -22.65 -0.93
C LYS A 33 -7.95 -21.98 0.45
N ALA A 34 -8.43 -22.69 1.47
CA ALA A 34 -8.60 -22.16 2.83
C ALA A 34 -7.30 -21.62 3.46
N ASP A 35 -6.14 -22.15 3.06
CA ASP A 35 -4.81 -21.76 3.51
C ASP A 35 -4.06 -20.88 2.50
N GLU A 36 -4.71 -20.50 1.38
CA GLU A 36 -4.11 -19.67 0.35
C GLU A 36 -4.27 -18.19 0.70
N GLY A 37 -3.15 -17.57 1.08
CA GLY A 37 -3.05 -16.16 1.39
C GLY A 37 -3.02 -15.27 0.16
N THR A 38 -3.89 -14.25 0.15
CA THR A 38 -4.01 -13.31 -0.97
C THR A 38 -4.13 -11.88 -0.48
N PHE A 39 -3.63 -10.96 -1.29
CA PHE A 39 -3.63 -9.53 -1.05
C PHE A 39 -4.67 -8.83 -1.92
N LEU A 40 -5.29 -7.78 -1.37
CA LEU A 40 -6.16 -6.85 -2.09
C LEU A 40 -6.03 -5.43 -1.52
N PRO A 41 -6.26 -4.37 -2.32
CA PRO A 41 -6.51 -3.04 -1.79
C PRO A 41 -7.81 -3.04 -0.99
N THR A 42 -7.87 -2.27 0.09
CA THR A 42 -9.10 -2.13 0.89
C THR A 42 -9.97 -0.97 0.43
N ASP A 43 -9.39 0.04 -0.21
CA ASP A 43 -10.13 1.19 -0.73
C ASP A 43 -10.98 0.77 -1.94
N PRO A 44 -12.31 1.01 -1.95
CA PRO A 44 -13.17 0.59 -3.04
C PRO A 44 -12.86 1.23 -4.39
N LEU A 45 -12.38 2.48 -4.42
CA LEU A 45 -11.98 3.15 -5.66
C LEU A 45 -10.71 2.51 -6.21
N VAL A 46 -9.73 2.26 -5.35
CA VAL A 46 -8.47 1.60 -5.72
C VAL A 46 -8.71 0.15 -6.15
N ALA A 47 -9.58 -0.58 -5.44
CA ALA A 47 -9.86 -1.99 -5.66
C ALA A 47 -10.68 -2.27 -6.94
N LYS A 48 -11.29 -1.26 -7.55
CA LYS A 48 -12.18 -1.44 -8.71
C LYS A 48 -11.49 -2.16 -9.88
N GLY A 49 -11.92 -3.38 -10.18
CA GLY A 49 -11.35 -4.21 -11.25
C GLY A 49 -10.03 -4.90 -10.88
N GLN A 50 -9.56 -4.75 -9.65
CA GLN A 50 -8.46 -5.55 -9.10
C GLN A 50 -8.98 -6.92 -8.64
N GLN A 51 -8.18 -7.96 -8.85
CA GLN A 51 -8.44 -9.31 -8.35
C GLN A 51 -7.39 -9.70 -7.31
N ASP A 52 -7.68 -10.78 -6.56
CA ASP A 52 -6.77 -11.35 -5.57
C ASP A 52 -5.38 -11.59 -6.14
N ALA A 53 -4.34 -11.13 -5.43
CA ALA A 53 -2.96 -11.37 -5.80
C ALA A 53 -2.21 -12.19 -4.76
N LEU A 54 -1.45 -13.18 -5.21
CA LEU A 54 -0.50 -13.93 -4.36
C LEU A 54 0.79 -13.15 -4.10
N ASN A 55 1.10 -12.16 -4.95
CA ASN A 55 2.29 -11.33 -4.84
C ASN A 55 1.88 -9.94 -4.34
N PRO A 56 2.32 -9.51 -3.15
CA PRO A 56 1.96 -8.21 -2.59
C PRO A 56 2.44 -7.04 -3.46
N ASN A 57 3.51 -7.21 -4.24
CA ASN A 57 4.00 -6.18 -5.15
C ASN A 57 2.99 -5.79 -6.25
N ILE A 58 2.10 -6.71 -6.64
CA ILE A 58 1.03 -6.38 -7.59
C ILE A 58 0.05 -5.39 -6.97
N ILE A 59 -0.25 -5.57 -5.68
CA ILE A 59 -1.20 -4.73 -4.95
C ILE A 59 -0.58 -3.39 -4.58
N THR A 60 0.69 -3.35 -4.15
CA THR A 60 1.36 -2.06 -3.90
C THR A 60 1.49 -1.23 -5.17
N ASN A 61 1.84 -1.84 -6.31
CA ASN A 61 1.81 -1.16 -7.61
C ASN A 61 0.43 -0.58 -7.91
N ARG A 62 -0.62 -1.41 -7.76
CA ARG A 62 -2.00 -0.96 -7.98
C ARG A 62 -2.36 0.22 -7.09
N ILE A 63 -2.06 0.15 -5.80
CA ILE A 63 -2.36 1.22 -4.84
C ILE A 63 -1.64 2.52 -5.24
N CYS A 64 -0.32 2.46 -5.46
CA CYS A 64 0.47 3.65 -5.79
C CYS A 64 0.09 4.26 -7.16
N ASP A 65 -0.27 3.44 -8.15
CA ASP A 65 -0.77 3.93 -9.44
C ASP A 65 -2.09 4.70 -9.27
N GLN A 66 -3.02 4.19 -8.46
CA GLN A 66 -4.32 4.83 -8.25
C GLN A 66 -4.22 6.15 -7.49
N LEU A 67 -3.16 6.36 -6.69
CA LEU A 67 -2.88 7.66 -6.08
C LEU A 67 -2.80 8.80 -7.12
N THR A 68 -2.26 8.51 -8.30
CA THR A 68 -2.19 9.47 -9.41
C THR A 68 -3.49 9.53 -10.20
N ASN A 69 -4.14 8.39 -10.41
CA ASN A 69 -5.21 8.30 -11.42
C ASN A 69 -6.59 8.67 -10.88
N VAL A 70 -6.92 8.30 -9.65
CA VAL A 70 -8.30 8.42 -9.13
C VAL A 70 -8.38 9.01 -7.73
N CYS A 71 -7.29 9.01 -6.97
CA CYS A 71 -7.31 9.46 -5.58
C CYS A 71 -7.09 10.96 -5.41
N ASN A 72 -6.58 11.66 -6.43
CA ASN A 72 -6.19 13.07 -6.34
C ASN A 72 -5.14 13.33 -5.23
N ALA A 73 -4.20 12.41 -5.06
CA ALA A 73 -3.16 12.50 -4.02
C ALA A 73 -2.06 13.49 -4.40
N ASN A 74 -1.45 14.11 -3.39
CA ASN A 74 -0.33 15.03 -3.57
C ASN A 74 1.00 14.29 -3.85
N GLN A 75 2.06 15.03 -4.18
CA GLN A 75 3.36 14.42 -4.49
C GLN A 75 3.98 13.70 -3.28
N ALA A 76 3.84 14.26 -2.07
CA ALA A 76 4.37 13.65 -0.85
C ALA A 76 3.76 12.26 -0.59
N ALA A 77 2.46 12.09 -0.82
CA ALA A 77 1.79 10.79 -0.72
C ALA A 77 2.31 9.78 -1.75
N LYS A 78 2.59 10.22 -2.98
CA LYS A 78 3.15 9.34 -4.03
C LYS A 78 4.57 8.90 -3.70
N ASP A 79 5.41 9.83 -3.22
CA ASP A 79 6.78 9.53 -2.79
C ASP A 79 6.80 8.56 -1.60
N LEU A 80 5.89 8.75 -0.64
CA LEU A 80 5.73 7.85 0.50
C LEU A 80 5.26 6.46 0.07
N CYS A 81 4.34 6.37 -0.89
CA CYS A 81 3.91 5.10 -1.47
C CYS A 81 5.04 4.36 -2.19
N ALA A 82 5.88 5.08 -2.95
CA ALA A 82 7.06 4.48 -3.58
C ALA A 82 8.05 3.92 -2.54
N GLN A 83 8.21 4.59 -1.39
CA GLN A 83 9.02 4.06 -0.28
C GLN A 83 8.39 2.81 0.34
N ALA A 84 7.08 2.81 0.57
CA ALA A 84 6.35 1.64 1.08
C ALA A 84 6.42 0.45 0.12
N GLN A 85 6.34 0.69 -1.18
CA GLN A 85 6.51 -0.32 -2.21
C GLN A 85 7.93 -0.92 -2.19
N ALA A 86 8.97 -0.07 -2.11
CA ALA A 86 10.36 -0.54 -1.99
C ALA A 86 10.60 -1.36 -0.70
N GLN A 87 9.94 -0.99 0.40
CA GLN A 87 9.98 -1.76 1.64
C GLN A 87 9.31 -3.13 1.48
N VAL A 88 8.15 -3.20 0.84
CA VAL A 88 7.49 -4.49 0.55
C VAL A 88 8.36 -5.39 -0.34
N GLN A 89 9.03 -4.81 -1.34
CA GLN A 89 9.97 -5.54 -2.19
C GLN A 89 11.15 -6.12 -1.38
N SER A 90 11.68 -5.36 -0.41
CA SER A 90 12.82 -5.81 0.39
C SER A 90 12.45 -6.84 1.46
N LEU A 91 11.23 -6.80 2.00
CA LEU A 91 10.76 -7.78 2.99
C LEU A 91 10.66 -9.19 2.42
N ALA A 92 10.26 -9.32 1.15
CA ALA A 92 10.00 -10.59 0.44
C ALA A 92 8.98 -11.54 1.13
N THR A 93 8.38 -11.15 2.25
CA THR A 93 7.29 -11.88 2.92
C THR A 93 6.01 -11.83 2.08
N LYS A 94 5.13 -12.81 2.30
CA LYS A 94 3.85 -12.94 1.59
C LYS A 94 2.72 -13.32 2.56
N ASP A 95 2.71 -12.64 3.70
CA ASP A 95 1.75 -12.85 4.78
C ASP A 95 1.22 -11.50 5.31
N ALA A 96 0.44 -11.56 6.39
CA ALA A 96 -0.15 -10.37 7.01
C ALA A 96 0.89 -9.31 7.43
N SER A 97 2.13 -9.70 7.75
CA SER A 97 3.19 -8.73 8.10
C SER A 97 3.55 -7.83 6.93
N THR A 98 3.42 -8.30 5.68
CA THR A 98 3.68 -7.49 4.49
C THR A 98 2.64 -6.39 4.32
N ALA A 99 1.36 -6.72 4.52
CA ALA A 99 0.27 -5.75 4.50
C ALA A 99 0.40 -4.72 5.63
N ALA A 100 0.71 -5.19 6.84
CA ALA A 100 0.94 -4.32 7.99
C ALA A 100 2.12 -3.36 7.77
N ALA A 101 3.24 -3.83 7.22
CA ALA A 101 4.40 -2.99 6.95
C ALA A 101 4.09 -1.89 5.92
N PHE A 102 3.37 -2.24 4.85
CA PHE A 102 2.94 -1.27 3.84
C PHE A 102 2.02 -0.20 4.45
N ASN A 103 0.97 -0.62 5.18
CA ASN A 103 0.00 0.30 5.78
C ASN A 103 0.66 1.22 6.81
N SER A 104 1.51 0.65 7.67
CA SER A 104 2.25 1.40 8.67
C SER A 104 3.18 2.44 8.06
N GLN A 105 3.78 2.14 6.90
CA GLN A 105 4.63 3.11 6.20
C GLN A 105 3.85 4.32 5.68
N LEU A 106 2.59 4.10 5.29
CA LEU A 106 1.67 5.14 4.84
C LEU A 106 0.96 5.87 5.99
N GLY A 107 1.05 5.36 7.23
CA GLY A 107 0.45 5.97 8.41
C GLY A 107 -0.92 5.42 8.82
N PHE A 108 -1.25 4.20 8.41
CA PHE A 108 -2.49 3.49 8.75
C PHE A 108 -2.25 2.28 9.65
#